data_AF-A0A2W4PI75-F1
#
_entry.id   AF-A0A2W4PI75-F1
#
_cell.length_a   1.000
_cell.length_b   1.000
_cell.length_c   1.000
_cell.angle_alpha   90.00
_cell.angle_beta   90.00
_cell.angle_gamma   90.00
#
_symmetry.space_group_name_H-M   'P 1'
#
loop_
_entity.id
_entity.type
_entity.pdbx_description
1 polymer ?
#
loop_
_entity_poly.entity_id
_entity_poly.type
_entity_poly.pdbx_seq_one_letter_code
_entity_poly.pdbx_strand_id
1 'polypeptide(L)'
;MLLPWLGTRETLTICLLLEHAGLDVRGGRQPFYIEVIAPSEQHIRKCIDVVLAHPPQPEALIEAIPRYRLHVHKYDRYLPEDLLRTAYCADQLNMSAAMAGLQGLVR
;
A
#
# COMPACT_ATOMS: atom_id res chain seq x y z
N MET A 1 0.77 -5.45 15.64
CA MET A 1 1.42 -6.55 14.90
C MET A 1 2.79 -6.06 14.44
N LEU A 2 3.84 -6.87 14.55
CA LEU A 2 5.15 -6.51 14.01
C LEU A 2 5.28 -7.08 12.61
N LEU A 3 5.52 -6.22 11.63
CA LEU A 3 5.82 -6.61 10.25
C LEU A 3 7.33 -6.77 10.10
N PRO A 4 7.83 -7.87 9.51
CA PRO A 4 9.25 -7.95 9.15
C PRO A 4 9.59 -6.84 8.15
N TRP A 5 10.84 -6.40 8.15
CA TRP A 5 11.31 -5.42 7.17
C TRP A 5 11.30 -6.04 5.77
N LEU A 6 10.44 -5.55 4.87
CA LEU A 6 10.26 -6.09 3.52
C LEU A 6 10.80 -5.16 2.40
N GLY A 7 11.29 -3.98 2.77
CA GLY A 7 11.66 -2.93 1.81
C GLY A 7 10.62 -1.82 1.75
N THR A 8 11.05 -0.65 1.27
CA THR A 8 10.22 0.58 1.26
C THR A 8 9.03 0.44 0.31
N ARG A 9 9.25 -0.18 -0.85
CA ARG A 9 8.23 -0.36 -1.89
C ARG A 9 7.11 -1.28 -1.42
N GLU A 10 7.50 -2.37 -0.78
CA GLU A 10 6.62 -3.39 -0.22
C GLU A 10 5.82 -2.81 0.94
N THR A 11 6.48 -2.08 1.85
CA THR A 11 5.83 -1.43 2.98
C THR A 11 4.81 -0.38 2.53
N LEU A 12 5.17 0.45 1.55
CA LEU A 12 4.26 1.43 0.96
C LEU A 12 3.05 0.73 0.30
N THR A 13 3.27 -0.36 -0.42
CA THR A 13 2.19 -1.15 -1.03
C THR A 13 1.27 -1.73 0.05
N ILE A 14 1.82 -2.24 1.16
CA ILE A 14 1.02 -2.72 2.31
C ILE A 14 0.19 -1.59 2.90
N CYS A 15 0.75 -0.40 3.11
CA CYS A 15 -0.02 0.74 3.60
C CYS A 15 -1.21 1.06 2.69
N LEU A 16 -1.00 1.14 1.37
CA LEU A 16 -2.06 1.40 0.40
C LEU A 16 -3.13 0.30 0.40
N LEU A 17 -2.74 -0.97 0.54
CA LEU A 17 -3.67 -2.10 0.65
C LEU A 17 -4.55 -2.00 1.90
N LEU A 18 -3.96 -1.63 3.04
CA LEU A 18 -4.70 -1.46 4.30
C LEU A 18 -5.64 -0.24 4.24
N GLU A 19 -5.18 0.88 3.68
CA GLU A 19 -6.01 2.07 3.44
C GLU A 19 -7.19 1.75 2.51
N HIS A 20 -6.94 1.01 1.43
CA HIS A 20 -7.99 0.53 0.52
C HIS A 20 -9.00 -0.39 1.21
N ALA A 21 -8.55 -1.20 2.19
CA ALA A 21 -9.41 -2.04 3.01
C ALA A 21 -10.25 -1.26 4.05
N GLY A 22 -10.10 0.07 4.10
CA GLY A 22 -10.82 0.96 5.01
C GLY A 22 -10.14 1.18 6.36
N LEU A 23 -8.86 0.82 6.50
CA LEU A 23 -8.10 1.07 7.73
C LEU A 23 -7.41 2.44 7.67
N ASP A 24 -7.46 3.19 8.78
CA ASP A 24 -6.69 4.45 8.90
C ASP A 24 -5.24 4.11 9.25
N VAL A 25 -4.37 4.12 8.23
CA VAL A 25 -2.93 3.91 8.39
C VAL A 25 -2.27 5.24 8.74
N ARG A 26 -1.71 5.32 9.94
CA ARG A 26 -0.96 6.51 10.38
C ARG A 26 0.45 6.43 9.80
N GLY A 27 0.88 7.52 9.17
CA GLY A 27 2.27 7.71 8.72
C GLY A 27 3.22 7.82 9.91
N GLY A 28 3.52 6.69 10.55
CA GLY A 28 4.47 6.57 11.65
C GLY A 28 5.92 6.45 11.15
N ARG A 29 6.80 5.84 11.97
CA ARG A 29 8.20 5.53 11.62
C ARG A 29 8.32 4.40 10.59
N GLN A 30 7.53 4.50 9.53
CA GLN A 30 7.75 3.72 8.34
C GLN A 30 9.22 3.94 7.92
N PRO A 31 9.93 2.86 7.63
CA PRO A 31 9.33 1.63 7.15
C PRO A 31 9.51 0.46 8.18
N PHE A 32 9.87 0.79 9.42
CA PHE A 32 10.15 -0.18 10.51
C PHE A 32 8.91 -0.79 11.18
N TYR A 33 7.82 -0.02 11.27
CA TYR A 33 6.52 -0.50 11.74
C TYR A 33 5.39 0.32 11.10
N ILE A 34 4.18 -0.25 11.07
CA ILE A 34 2.96 0.39 10.56
C ILE A 34 1.99 0.58 11.73
N GLU A 35 1.52 1.81 11.92
CA GLU A 35 0.47 2.14 12.88
C GLU A 35 -0.87 2.18 12.16
N VAL A 36 -1.88 1.52 12.73
CA VAL A 36 -3.22 1.45 12.16
C VAL A 36 -4.23 1.73 13.25
N ILE A 37 -5.20 2.59 12.96
CA ILE A 37 -6.34 2.85 13.83
C ILE A 37 -7.50 1.95 13.39
N ALA A 38 -7.94 1.09 14.31
CA ALA A 38 -9.06 0.20 14.10
C ALA A 38 -9.81 -0.03 15.41
N PRO A 39 -11.11 -0.38 15.38
CA PRO A 39 -11.89 -0.67 16.58
C PRO A 39 -11.38 -1.86 17.40
N SER A 40 -10.75 -2.85 16.74
CA SER A 40 -10.19 -4.05 17.37
C SER A 40 -9.16 -4.74 16.48
N GLU A 41 -8.33 -5.62 17.06
CA GLU A 41 -7.42 -6.47 16.28
C GLU A 41 -8.18 -7.38 15.30
N GLN A 42 -9.35 -7.90 15.70
CA GLN A 42 -10.17 -8.75 14.85
C GLN A 42 -10.69 -7.99 13.61
N HIS A 43 -10.95 -6.68 13.73
CA HIS A 43 -11.30 -5.85 12.59
C HIS A 43 -10.13 -5.74 11.61
N ILE A 44 -8.90 -5.54 12.11
CA ILE A 44 -7.68 -5.50 11.27
C ILE A 44 -7.52 -6.82 10.51
N ARG A 45 -7.61 -7.96 11.22
CA ARG A 45 -7.50 -9.29 10.59
C ARG A 45 -8.55 -9.50 9.51
N LYS A 46 -9.81 -9.13 9.78
CA LYS A 46 -10.90 -9.21 8.79
C LYS A 46 -10.62 -8.38 7.55
N CYS A 47 -10.11 -7.15 7.70
CA CYS A 47 -9.72 -6.31 6.57
C CYS A 47 -8.58 -6.95 5.76
N ILE A 48 -7.57 -7.50 6.43
CA ILE A 48 -6.47 -8.21 5.77
C ILE A 48 -7.00 -9.44 5.02
N ASP A 49 -7.88 -10.23 5.63
CA ASP A 49 -8.49 -11.42 5.01
C ASP A 49 -9.29 -11.05 3.74
N VAL A 50 -10.02 -9.93 3.77
CA VAL A 50 -10.75 -9.43 2.60
C VAL A 50 -9.79 -9.07 1.47
N VAL A 51 -8.69 -8.38 1.77
CA VAL A 51 -7.65 -8.04 0.78
C VAL A 51 -6.99 -9.29 0.22
N LEU A 52 -6.66 -10.26 1.07
CA LEU A 52 -6.04 -11.52 0.65
C LEU A 52 -6.99 -12.36 -0.24
N ALA A 53 -8.29 -12.36 0.07
CA ALA A 53 -9.30 -13.08 -0.72
C ALA A 53 -9.63 -12.38 -2.04
N HIS A 54 -9.62 -11.05 -2.06
CA HIS A 54 -9.95 -10.23 -3.23
C HIS A 54 -8.90 -9.12 -3.42
N PRO A 55 -7.71 -9.45 -3.94
CA PRO A 55 -6.64 -8.47 -4.11
C PRO A 55 -7.07 -7.38 -5.11
N PRO A 56 -6.99 -6.09 -4.75
CA PRO A 56 -7.31 -5.02 -5.67
C PRO A 56 -6.28 -4.93 -6.80
N GLN A 57 -6.70 -4.37 -7.93
CA GLN A 57 -5.76 -4.02 -9.00
C GLN A 57 -4.85 -2.86 -8.54
N PRO A 58 -3.57 -2.82 -8.97
CA PRO A 58 -2.64 -1.76 -8.58
C PRO A 58 -3.16 -0.34 -8.85
N GLU A 59 -3.89 -0.16 -9.94
CA GLU A 59 -4.45 1.13 -10.36
C GLU A 59 -5.48 1.65 -9.36
N ALA A 60 -6.27 0.75 -8.76
CA ALA A 60 -7.28 1.09 -7.76
C ALA A 60 -6.66 1.58 -6.45
N LEU A 61 -5.44 1.14 -6.12
CA LEU A 61 -4.73 1.59 -4.91
C LEU A 61 -4.25 3.04 -5.03
N ILE A 62 -4.00 3.50 -6.24
CA ILE A 62 -3.39 4.82 -6.47
C ILE A 62 -4.40 5.85 -6.98
N GLU A 63 -5.66 5.47 -7.21
CA GLU A 63 -6.69 6.35 -7.77
C GLU A 63 -6.82 7.66 -6.98
N ALA A 64 -6.89 7.56 -5.65
CA ALA A 64 -7.00 8.71 -4.74
C ALA A 64 -5.68 9.47 -4.50
N ILE A 65 -4.55 8.98 -5.01
CA ILE A 65 -3.26 9.66 -4.82
C ILE A 65 -3.24 10.94 -5.66
N PRO A 66 -2.96 12.10 -5.04
CA PRO A 66 -2.92 13.36 -5.77
C PRO A 66 -1.72 13.39 -6.73
N ARG A 67 -1.91 14.01 -7.90
CA ARG A 67 -0.93 14.05 -8.99
C ARG A 67 0.50 14.38 -8.55
N TYR A 68 0.69 15.35 -7.66
CA TYR A 68 2.04 15.75 -7.20
C TYR A 68 2.80 14.61 -6.49
N ARG A 69 2.09 13.66 -5.87
CA ARG A 69 2.68 12.45 -5.28
C ARG A 69 2.97 11.35 -6.30
N LEU A 70 2.44 11.44 -7.53
CA LEU A 70 2.74 10.49 -8.60
C LEU A 70 4.07 10.79 -9.32
N HIS A 71 4.62 12.00 -9.15
CA HIS A 71 5.88 12.45 -9.77
C HIS A 71 7.15 11.85 -9.13
N VAL A 72 7.06 10.75 -8.39
CA VAL A 72 8.19 10.13 -7.69
C VAL A 72 9.26 9.72 -8.70
N HIS A 73 10.47 10.30 -8.55
CA HIS A 73 11.60 10.12 -9.46
C HIS A 73 11.30 10.50 -10.93
N LYS A 74 10.37 11.43 -11.16
CA LYS A 74 10.04 11.96 -12.50
C LYS A 74 10.42 13.44 -12.57
N TYR A 75 11.34 13.77 -13.47
CA TYR A 75 11.91 15.12 -13.61
C TYR A 75 11.16 15.99 -14.63
N ASP A 76 10.39 15.37 -15.53
CA ASP A 76 9.56 16.08 -16.49
C ASP A 76 8.19 16.41 -15.88
N ARG A 77 7.90 17.71 -15.77
CA ARG A 77 6.64 18.24 -15.24
C ARG A 77 5.46 18.10 -16.21
N TYR A 78 5.74 17.89 -17.50
CA TYR A 78 4.73 17.84 -18.56
C TYR A 78 4.21 16.43 -18.83
N LEU A 79 4.67 15.43 -18.08
CA LEU A 79 4.19 14.06 -18.21
C LEU A 79 2.67 13.97 -18.01
N PRO A 80 1.93 13.34 -18.94
CA PRO A 80 0.52 13.01 -18.77
C PRO A 80 0.26 12.24 -17.46
N GLU A 81 -0.92 12.45 -16.84
CA GLU A 81 -1.24 11.79 -15.56
C GLU A 81 -1.36 10.27 -15.67
N ASP A 82 -1.95 9.79 -16.77
CA ASP A 82 -2.05 8.38 -17.12
C ASP A 82 -0.67 7.72 -17.15
N LEU A 83 0.31 8.34 -17.81
CA LEU A 83 1.68 7.84 -17.82
C LEU A 83 2.32 7.86 -16.43
N LEU A 84 2.06 8.88 -15.62
CA LEU A 84 2.54 8.94 -14.24
C LEU A 84 1.96 7.82 -13.39
N ARG A 85 0.67 7.51 -13.54
CA ARG A 85 -0.02 6.42 -12.82
C ARG A 85 0.53 5.06 -13.23
N THR A 86 0.68 4.81 -14.54
CA THR A 86 1.30 3.57 -15.04
C THR A 86 2.72 3.40 -14.50
N ALA A 87 3.54 4.45 -14.56
CA ALA A 87 4.90 4.42 -14.03
C ALA A 87 4.92 4.21 -12.51
N TYR A 88 4.00 4.82 -11.77
CA TYR A 88 3.90 4.63 -10.32
C TYR A 88 3.56 3.18 -9.98
N CYS A 89 2.58 2.56 -10.66
CA CYS A 89 2.25 1.16 -10.47
C CYS A 89 3.43 0.23 -10.75
N ALA A 90 4.23 0.50 -11.80
CA ALA A 90 5.38 -0.32 -12.16
C ALA A 90 6.58 -0.12 -11.21
N ASP A 91 6.89 1.12 -10.86
CA ASP A 91 8.13 1.46 -10.14
C ASP A 91 7.95 1.39 -8.61
N GLN A 92 6.78 1.80 -8.10
CA GLN A 92 6.54 2.08 -6.68
C GLN A 92 5.67 1.05 -5.98
N LEU A 93 5.01 0.14 -6.71
CA LEU A 93 4.22 -0.93 -6.12
C LEU A 93 4.91 -2.29 -6.26
N ASN A 94 4.78 -3.12 -5.23
CA ASN A 94 5.15 -4.54 -5.29
C ASN A 94 4.05 -5.38 -4.67
N MET A 95 2.99 -5.63 -5.45
CA MET A 95 1.82 -6.38 -5.00
C MET A 95 2.20 -7.79 -4.55
N SER A 96 3.06 -8.49 -5.29
CA SER A 96 3.41 -9.88 -4.97
C SER A 96 4.08 -10.00 -3.60
N ALA A 97 5.07 -9.17 -3.30
CA ALA A 97 5.77 -9.23 -2.02
C ALA A 97 4.93 -8.65 -0.87
N ALA A 98 4.13 -7.60 -1.12
CA ALA A 98 3.22 -7.04 -0.14
C ALA A 98 2.15 -8.05 0.31
N MET A 99 1.55 -8.78 -0.65
CA MET A 99 0.55 -9.81 -0.37
C MET A 99 1.15 -10.98 0.40
N ALA A 100 2.37 -11.42 0.06
CA ALA A 100 3.09 -12.43 0.83
C ALA A 100 3.37 -11.96 2.27
N GLY A 101 3.73 -10.69 2.44
CA GLY A 101 3.91 -10.06 3.75
C GLY A 101 2.64 -10.06 4.59
N LEU A 102 1.51 -9.66 4.00
CA LEU A 102 0.20 -9.69 4.65
C LEU A 102 -0.21 -11.12 5.03
N GLN A 103 0.03 -12.10 4.16
CA GLN A 103 -0.29 -13.50 4.44
C GLN A 103 0.53 -14.05 5.63
N GLY A 104 1.76 -13.58 5.81
CA GLY A 104 2.59 -13.91 6.97
C GLY A 104 2.08 -13.34 8.30
N LEU A 105 1.23 -12.30 8.28
CA LEU A 105 0.68 -11.68 9.48
C LEU A 105 -0.54 -12.40 10.07
N VAL A 106 -1.30 -13.11 9.22
CA VAL A 106 -2.56 -13.76 9.63
C VAL A 106 -2.30 -15.19 10.16
N ARG A 107 -1.18 -15.80 9.79
CA ARG A 107 -0.71 -17.08 10.35
C ARG A 107 -0.34 -16.95 11.83
#